data_AF-A0A353Q0I7-F1
#
_entry.id   AF-A0A353Q0I7-F1
#
_cell.length_a   1.000
_cell.length_b   1.000
_cell.length_c   1.000
_cell.angle_alpha   90.00
_cell.angle_beta   90.00
_cell.angle_gamma   90.00
#
_symmetry.space_group_name_H-M   'P 1'
#
loop_
_entity.id
_entity.type
_entity.pdbx_description
1 polymer ?
#
loop_
_entity_poly.entity_id
_entity_poly.type
_entity_poly.pdbx_seq_one_letter_code
_entity_poly.pdbx_strand_id
1 'polypeptide(L)'
;MNAALQINNPDSILNYYKKLIKLRKNNDTLIYGKFIEINKENEEIYSYIRELGDEVFLIIANFFDGTPEFILPDSVKINDPNLVLANYPCSSSELNNMKLRPYEARIYK
;
A
#
# COMPACT_ATOMS: atom_id res chain seq x y z
N MET A 1 4.53 15.20 -20.16
CA MET A 1 4.65 15.24 -18.69
C MET A 1 5.74 16.26 -18.32
N ASN A 2 5.42 17.32 -17.57
CA ASN A 2 6.41 18.32 -17.11
C ASN A 2 6.30 18.53 -15.58
N ALA A 3 7.42 18.77 -14.90
CA ALA A 3 7.48 18.91 -13.45
C ALA A 3 6.65 20.12 -12.93
N ALA A 4 6.56 21.19 -13.74
CA ALA A 4 5.85 22.41 -13.38
C ALA A 4 4.34 22.23 -13.19
N LEU A 5 3.68 21.38 -13.99
CA LEU A 5 2.24 21.13 -13.85
C LEU A 5 1.89 20.19 -12.68
N GLN A 6 2.88 19.44 -12.16
CA GLN A 6 2.66 18.49 -11.06
C GLN A 6 2.77 19.13 -9.66
N ILE A 7 3.42 20.29 -9.53
CA ILE A 7 3.63 20.93 -8.22
C ILE A 7 2.30 21.32 -7.57
N ASN A 8 1.33 21.80 -8.36
CA ASN A 8 0.05 22.31 -7.87
C ASN A 8 -1.11 21.30 -7.92
N ASN A 9 -0.91 20.11 -8.51
CA ASN A 9 -1.93 19.07 -8.55
C ASN A 9 -1.72 18.10 -7.35
N PRO A 10 -2.62 18.08 -6.35
CA PRO A 10 -2.47 17.22 -5.16
C PRO A 10 -2.46 15.72 -5.48
N ASP A 11 -2.97 15.31 -6.64
CA ASP A 11 -3.00 13.94 -7.15
C ASP A 11 -1.87 13.67 -8.16
N SER A 12 -0.88 14.56 -8.25
CA SER A 12 0.28 14.33 -9.10
C SER A 12 1.16 13.21 -8.56
N ILE A 13 1.84 12.53 -9.49
CA ILE A 13 2.88 11.54 -9.19
C ILE A 13 3.91 12.14 -8.21
N LEU A 14 4.37 13.38 -8.45
CA LEU A 14 5.30 14.07 -7.56
C LEU A 14 4.78 14.18 -6.11
N ASN A 15 3.52 14.58 -5.93
CA ASN A 15 2.95 14.72 -4.60
C ASN A 15 2.71 13.36 -3.92
N TYR A 16 2.35 12.33 -4.68
CA TYR A 16 2.31 10.96 -4.18
C TYR A 16 3.67 10.49 -3.67
N TYR A 17 4.76 10.71 -4.43
CA TYR A 17 6.12 10.39 -3.99
C TYR A 17 6.57 11.18 -2.76
N LYS A 18 6.21 12.47 -2.65
CA LYS A 18 6.46 13.26 -1.43
C LYS A 18 5.77 12.65 -0.21
N LYS A 19 4.51 12.23 -0.35
CA LYS A 19 3.75 11.54 0.71
C LYS A 19 4.42 10.22 1.10
N LEU A 20 4.84 9.40 0.13
CA LEU A 20 5.58 8.15 0.36
C LEU A 20 6.90 8.37 1.13
N ILE A 21 7.71 9.33 0.69
CA ILE A 21 8.99 9.63 1.34
C ILE A 21 8.76 10.11 2.78
N LYS A 22 7.78 10.98 2.99
CA LYS A 22 7.41 11.46 4.32
C LYS A 22 6.92 10.32 5.21
N LEU A 23 6.07 9.43 4.66
CA LEU A 23 5.57 8.25 5.35
C LEU A 23 6.72 7.35 5.79
N ARG A 24 7.63 7.01 4.89
CA ARG A 24 8.80 6.17 5.18
C ARG A 24 9.70 6.80 6.24
N LYS A 25 9.98 8.10 6.15
CA LYS A 25 10.86 8.81 7.11
C LYS A 25 10.29 8.88 8.53
N ASN A 26 8.96 8.86 8.66
CA ASN A 26 8.28 9.02 9.95
C ASN A 26 7.88 7.68 10.60
N ASN A 27 8.19 6.53 9.98
CA ASN A 27 7.85 5.22 10.53
C ASN A 27 9.04 4.28 10.40
N ASP A 28 9.72 4.02 11.52
CA ASP A 28 10.88 3.14 11.59
C ASP A 28 10.57 1.73 11.08
N THR A 29 9.34 1.25 11.25
CA THR A 29 8.87 -0.04 10.71
C THR A 29 9.01 -0.14 9.20
N LEU A 30 8.76 0.94 8.46
CA LEU A 30 8.95 0.95 7.01
C LEU A 30 10.43 0.95 6.62
N ILE A 31 11.33 1.37 7.51
CA ILE A 31 12.76 1.43 7.28
C ILE A 31 13.43 0.12 7.69
N TYR A 32 13.27 -0.26 8.96
CA TYR A 32 13.98 -1.34 9.66
C TYR A 32 13.12 -2.57 9.93
N GLY A 33 11.81 -2.49 9.73
CA GLY A 33 10.91 -3.61 9.97
C GLY A 33 11.20 -4.79 9.06
N LYS A 34 11.00 -5.99 9.61
CA LYS A 34 11.13 -7.26 8.93
C LYS A 34 10.19 -7.30 7.73
N PHE A 35 10.71 -7.72 6.59
CA PHE A 35 9.93 -7.95 5.38
C PHE A 35 9.33 -9.36 5.41
N ILE A 36 8.02 -9.47 5.23
CA ILE A 36 7.30 -10.74 5.14
C ILE A 36 6.40 -10.68 3.91
N GLU A 37 6.76 -11.40 2.87
CA GLU A 37 5.95 -11.50 1.66
C GLU A 37 4.69 -12.33 1.89
N ILE A 38 3.56 -11.87 1.38
CA ILE A 38 2.27 -12.55 1.46
C ILE A 38 1.70 -12.74 0.05
N ASN A 39 0.88 -13.76 -0.15
CA ASN A 39 0.30 -14.12 -1.46
C ASN A 39 1.37 -14.35 -2.55
N LYS A 40 2.45 -15.06 -2.22
CA LYS A 40 3.58 -15.34 -3.15
C LYS A 40 3.18 -15.99 -4.47
N GLU A 41 2.06 -16.70 -4.49
CA GLU A 41 1.55 -17.39 -5.68
C GLU A 41 0.71 -16.47 -6.58
N ASN A 42 0.40 -15.25 -6.13
CA ASN A 42 -0.35 -14.29 -6.92
C ASN A 42 0.59 -13.58 -7.91
N GLU A 43 0.38 -13.83 -9.19
CA GLU A 43 1.22 -13.26 -10.25
C GLU A 43 0.92 -11.78 -10.54
N GLU A 44 -0.27 -11.29 -10.16
CA GLU A 44 -0.73 -9.93 -10.46
C GLU A 44 -0.56 -8.96 -9.27
N ILE A 45 -0.71 -9.48 -8.05
CA ILE A 45 -0.70 -8.70 -6.82
C ILE A 45 0.58 -8.96 -6.06
N TYR A 46 1.37 -7.90 -5.90
CA TYR A 46 2.50 -7.89 -4.98
C TYR A 46 2.08 -7.35 -3.63
N SER A 47 2.18 -8.18 -2.60
CA SER A 47 1.78 -7.80 -1.25
C SER A 47 2.74 -8.30 -0.19
N TYR A 48 2.98 -7.49 0.83
CA TYR A 48 3.91 -7.83 1.90
C TYR A 48 3.62 -7.03 3.17
N ILE A 49 4.19 -7.51 4.25
CA ILE A 49 4.14 -6.90 5.57
C ILE A 49 5.51 -6.32 5.92
N ARG A 50 5.49 -5.19 6.62
CA ARG A 50 6.63 -4.67 7.39
C ARG A 50 6.27 -4.68 8.86
N GLU A 51 7.07 -5.36 9.67
CA GLU A 51 6.80 -5.55 11.09
C GLU A 51 8.02 -5.14 11.93
N LEU A 52 7.81 -4.33 12.96
CA LEU A 52 8.83 -3.93 13.93
C LEU A 52 8.19 -3.76 15.31
N GLY A 53 8.47 -4.70 16.22
CA GLY A 53 7.79 -4.74 17.51
C GLY A 53 6.29 -4.98 17.33
N ASP A 54 5.46 -4.12 17.91
CA ASP A 54 4.00 -4.21 17.80
C ASP A 54 3.43 -3.45 16.58
N GLU A 55 4.27 -2.78 15.80
CA GLU A 55 3.84 -1.99 14.64
C GLU A 55 3.93 -2.83 13.36
N VAL A 56 2.82 -2.85 12.62
CA VAL A 56 2.66 -3.63 11.39
C VAL A 56 2.21 -2.69 10.27
N PHE A 57 2.77 -2.86 9.09
CA PHE A 57 2.27 -2.25 7.86
C PHE A 57 1.95 -3.33 6.85
N LEU A 58 0.80 -3.23 6.20
CA LEU A 58 0.45 -4.02 5.04
C LEU A 58 0.56 -3.17 3.78
N ILE A 59 1.37 -3.63 2.85
CA ILE A 59 1.57 -3.00 1.54
C ILE A 59 0.97 -3.92 0.49
N ILE A 60 0.10 -3.36 -0.35
CA ILE A 60 -0.54 -4.06 -1.46
C ILE A 60 -0.34 -3.21 -2.72
N ALA A 61 0.14 -3.84 -3.80
CA ALA A 61 0.29 -3.21 -5.10
C ALA A 61 -0.15 -4.17 -6.21
N ASN A 62 -1.11 -3.74 -7.02
CA ASN A 62 -1.35 -4.33 -8.33
C ASN A 62 -0.34 -3.71 -9.31
N PHE A 63 0.52 -4.52 -9.93
CA PHE A 63 1.50 -4.03 -10.91
C PHE A 63 1.01 -4.10 -12.37
N PHE A 64 -0.20 -4.61 -12.59
CA PHE A 64 -0.77 -4.84 -13.91
C PHE A 64 -2.02 -4.00 -14.15
N ASP A 65 -2.51 -4.03 -15.38
CA ASP A 65 -3.71 -3.33 -15.83
C ASP A 65 -5.02 -4.14 -15.61
N GLY A 66 -4.91 -5.31 -15.00
CA GLY A 66 -6.04 -6.12 -14.56
C GLY A 66 -6.74 -5.59 -13.31
N THR A 67 -7.84 -6.26 -12.93
CA THR A 67 -8.58 -6.01 -11.69
C THR A 67 -8.60 -7.25 -10.79
N PRO A 68 -7.45 -7.69 -10.28
CA PRO A 68 -7.37 -8.90 -9.49
C PRO A 68 -8.03 -8.72 -8.12
N GLU A 69 -8.46 -9.83 -7.55
CA GLU A 69 -9.02 -9.89 -6.20
C GLU A 69 -7.88 -10.15 -5.20
N PHE A 70 -7.70 -9.23 -4.26
CA PHE A 70 -6.80 -9.39 -3.13
C PHE A 70 -7.55 -10.06 -1.99
N ILE A 71 -6.99 -11.17 -1.49
CA ILE A 71 -7.47 -11.87 -0.31
C ILE A 71 -6.37 -11.79 0.75
N LEU A 72 -6.71 -11.29 1.94
CA LEU A 72 -5.77 -11.29 3.07
C LEU A 72 -5.66 -12.72 3.63
N PRO A 73 -4.45 -13.29 3.75
CA PRO A 73 -4.28 -14.61 4.35
C PRO A 73 -4.75 -14.65 5.81
N ASP A 74 -5.42 -15.73 6.20
CA ASP A 74 -5.88 -15.94 7.59
C ASP A 74 -4.73 -15.96 8.62
N SER A 75 -3.50 -16.23 8.16
CA SER A 75 -2.28 -16.19 8.97
C SER A 75 -1.86 -14.77 9.36
N VAL A 76 -2.37 -13.75 8.67
CA VAL A 76 -2.07 -12.34 8.89
C VAL A 76 -3.23 -11.71 9.66
N LYS A 77 -2.96 -11.23 10.86
CA LYS A 77 -3.93 -10.46 11.66
C LYS A 77 -3.47 -9.02 11.78
N ILE A 78 -4.29 -8.11 11.29
CA ILE A 78 -4.08 -6.67 11.43
C ILE A 78 -5.25 -6.14 12.24
N ASN A 79 -4.95 -5.64 13.44
CA ASN A 79 -5.95 -5.08 14.33
C ASN A 79 -6.18 -3.62 13.95
N ASP A 80 -7.44 -3.25 13.66
CA ASP A 80 -7.84 -1.88 13.30
C ASP A 80 -7.05 -1.28 12.12
N PRO A 81 -7.14 -1.89 10.91
CA PRO A 81 -6.36 -1.44 9.77
C PRO A 81 -6.76 -0.05 9.31
N ASN A 82 -5.83 0.88 9.44
CA ASN A 82 -6.00 2.27 9.02
C ASN A 82 -5.32 2.49 7.67
N LEU A 83 -6.08 2.96 6.68
CA LEU A 83 -5.53 3.30 5.37
C LEU A 83 -4.67 4.56 5.50
N VAL A 84 -3.35 4.41 5.32
CA VAL A 84 -2.39 5.52 5.48
C VAL A 84 -2.07 6.19 4.15
N LEU A 85 -2.02 5.41 3.06
CA LEU A 85 -1.77 5.95 1.73
C LEU A 85 -2.38 5.07 0.66
N ALA A 86 -3.02 5.69 -0.33
CA ALA A 86 -3.45 5.05 -1.56
C ALA A 86 -3.21 5.98 -2.74
N ASN A 87 -2.98 5.41 -3.93
CA ASN A 87 -2.86 6.19 -5.17
C ASN A 87 -4.21 6.47 -5.85
N TYR A 88 -5.26 5.79 -5.41
CA TYR A 88 -6.63 6.09 -5.78
C TYR A 88 -7.47 6.38 -4.52
N PRO A 89 -8.58 7.13 -4.64
CA PRO A 89 -9.55 7.27 -3.55
C PRO A 89 -10.15 5.91 -3.17
N CYS A 90 -10.05 5.52 -1.90
CA CYS A 90 -10.68 4.33 -1.31
C CYS A 90 -10.87 4.50 0.20
N SER A 91 -11.76 3.71 0.79
CA SER A 91 -11.97 3.62 2.25
C SER A 91 -11.31 2.37 2.83
N SER A 92 -11.13 2.35 4.16
CA SER A 92 -10.54 1.21 4.90
C SER A 92 -11.49 0.03 5.10
N SER A 93 -12.74 0.14 4.63
CA SER A 93 -13.84 -0.75 5.01
C SER A 93 -13.74 -2.20 4.51
N GLU A 94 -12.81 -2.51 3.61
CA GLU A 94 -12.72 -3.80 2.91
C GLU A 94 -11.26 -4.27 2.83
N LEU A 95 -10.68 -4.76 3.94
CA LEU A 95 -9.31 -5.29 3.95
C LEU A 95 -9.24 -6.78 3.58
N ASN A 96 -10.17 -7.59 4.08
CA ASN A 96 -10.08 -9.05 4.00
C ASN A 96 -10.22 -9.56 2.56
N ASN A 97 -11.09 -8.90 1.79
CA ASN A 97 -11.28 -9.18 0.38
C ASN A 97 -11.59 -7.86 -0.36
N MET A 98 -10.81 -7.55 -1.39
CA MET A 98 -11.02 -6.35 -2.21
C MET A 98 -10.62 -6.59 -3.66
N LYS A 99 -11.34 -5.96 -4.59
CA LYS A 99 -10.89 -5.84 -5.98
C LYS A 99 -9.97 -4.63 -6.13
N LEU A 100 -8.79 -4.85 -6.67
CA LEU A 100 -7.85 -3.78 -6.99
C LEU A 100 -8.15 -3.24 -8.39
N ARG A 101 -7.98 -1.93 -8.57
CA ARG A 101 -7.96 -1.29 -9.89
C ARG A 101 -6.60 -1.49 -10.57
N PRO A 102 -6.52 -1.24 -11.89
CA PRO A 102 -5.26 -1.18 -12.62
C PRO A 102 -4.24 -0.31 -11.88
N TYR A 103 -3.06 -0.85 -11.60
CA TYR A 103 -1.98 -0.13 -10.91
C TYR A 103 -2.33 0.40 -9.50
N GLU A 104 -3.37 -0.12 -8.84
CA GLU A 104 -3.75 0.35 -7.50
C GLU A 104 -2.76 -0.11 -6.43
N ALA A 105 -2.34 0.84 -5.60
CA ALA A 105 -1.46 0.61 -4.46
C ALA A 105 -2.09 1.18 -3.20
N ARG A 106 -2.10 0.38 -2.13
CA ARG A 106 -2.65 0.73 -0.82
C ARG A 106 -1.67 0.33 0.28
N ILE A 107 -1.54 1.20 1.28
CA ILE A 107 -0.71 0.98 2.47
C ILE A 107 -1.60 1.15 3.69
N TYR A 108 -1.69 0.10 4.50
CA TYR A 108 -2.40 0.06 5.76
C TYR A 108 -1.39 -0.01 6.91
N LYS A 109 -1.76 0.56 8.05
CA LYS A 109 -1.10 0.41 9.34
C LYS A 109 -2.07 -0.26 10.31
#